data_AF-A0A3P6T0U7-F1
#
_entry.id   AF-A0A3P6T0U7-F1
#
_cell.length_a   1.000
_cell.length_b   1.000
_cell.length_c   1.000
_cell.angle_alpha   90.00
_cell.angle_beta   90.00
_cell.angle_gamma   90.00
#
_symmetry.space_group_name_H-M   'P 1'
#
loop_
_entity.id
_entity.type
_entity.pdbx_description
1 polymer ?
#
loop_
_entity_poly.entity_id
_entity_poly.type
_entity_poly.pdbx_seq_one_letter_code
_entity_poly.pdbx_strand_id
1 'polypeptide(L)'
;MDVGKTTVCRILCNYAVRQGRSPVYIDLDVGQVVSFTQVSRKRGSSSRTFRAVSLFPELSERFSSTKQPMSLRDLTVRSLWSTTLFGHVSPGDNLPLYDLLVKELADSVTLRCATHPEANLGGLVINTCGWVTGEGYGCIVAAAEAFEVDVVVVLDHERLYNELQRDLPTFVKVHSLLSIVSAAKKILHQPKSGGVETRSRQCRFSARSASIHRYFYGVHSNPYFPFTFELNFTDVIFCKIGTEKLPESCLPFGSK
;
A
#
# COMPACT_ATOMS: atom_id res chain seq x y z
N MET A 1 -1.63 16.03 -2.55
CA MET A 1 -2.01 16.89 -1.40
C MET A 1 -1.57 16.25 -0.09
N ASP A 2 -0.99 17.01 0.83
CA ASP A 2 -0.60 16.54 2.17
C ASP A 2 -1.71 16.83 3.17
N VAL A 3 -2.46 15.79 3.54
CA VAL A 3 -3.63 15.87 4.44
C VAL A 3 -3.51 14.92 5.64
N GLY A 4 -2.35 14.26 5.78
CA GLY A 4 -2.10 13.35 6.91
C GLY A 4 -2.63 11.91 6.74
N LYS A 5 -2.93 11.45 5.52
CA LYS A 5 -3.45 10.09 5.24
C LYS A 5 -2.64 8.99 5.94
N THR A 6 -1.33 8.96 5.69
CA THR A 6 -0.40 8.00 6.32
C THR A 6 -0.43 8.06 7.86
N THR A 7 -0.52 9.27 8.42
CA THR A 7 -0.60 9.46 9.88
C THR A 7 -1.90 8.88 10.44
N VAL A 8 -3.03 9.12 9.78
CA VAL A 8 -4.33 8.55 10.16
C VAL A 8 -4.29 7.03 10.09
N CYS A 9 -3.80 6.45 8.99
CA CYS A 9 -3.66 4.99 8.87
C CYS A 9 -2.80 4.41 9.99
N ARG A 10 -1.68 5.06 10.33
CA ARG A 10 -0.81 4.65 11.44
C ARG A 10 -1.52 4.69 12.79
N ILE A 11 -2.31 5.73 13.06
CA ILE A 11 -3.08 5.85 14.30
C ILE A 11 -4.12 4.72 14.38
N LEU A 12 -4.86 4.47 13.29
CA LEU A 12 -5.85 3.40 13.23
C LEU A 12 -5.24 2.01 13.47
N CYS A 13 -4.13 1.70 12.79
CA CYS A 13 -3.40 0.45 12.99
C CYS A 13 -2.94 0.30 14.44
N ASN A 14 -2.38 1.35 15.03
CA ASN A 14 -1.92 1.33 16.42
C ASN A 14 -3.09 1.15 17.42
N TYR A 15 -4.24 1.76 17.15
CA TYR A 15 -5.43 1.59 17.99
C TYR A 15 -6.01 0.18 17.89
N ALA A 16 -6.07 -0.40 16.69
CA ALA A 16 -6.47 -1.79 16.52
C ALA A 16 -5.55 -2.77 17.27
N VAL A 17 -4.22 -2.57 17.21
CA VAL A 17 -3.26 -3.36 18.01
C VAL A 17 -3.48 -3.17 19.51
N ARG A 18 -3.77 -1.96 19.97
CA ARG A 18 -4.08 -1.68 21.38
C ARG A 18 -5.39 -2.35 21.84
N GLN A 19 -6.33 -2.55 20.93
CA GLN A 19 -7.56 -3.32 21.16
C GLN A 19 -7.35 -4.84 21.04
N GLY A 20 -6.13 -5.31 20.77
CA GLY A 20 -5.82 -6.74 20.65
C GLY A 20 -6.15 -7.33 19.29
N ARG A 21 -6.31 -6.51 18.25
CA ARG A 21 -6.47 -6.92 16.86
C ARG A 21 -5.12 -6.94 16.13
N SER A 22 -5.07 -7.59 14.97
CA SER A 22 -3.88 -7.69 14.11
C SER A 22 -4.23 -7.20 12.70
N PRO A 23 -4.42 -5.87 12.50
CA PRO A 23 -4.84 -5.36 11.19
C PRO A 23 -3.73 -5.52 10.14
N VAL A 24 -4.14 -5.59 8.88
CA VAL A 24 -3.24 -5.54 7.73
C VAL A 24 -3.26 -4.12 7.17
N TYR A 25 -2.11 -3.45 7.24
CA TYR A 25 -1.88 -2.18 6.60
C TYR A 25 -1.44 -2.41 5.15
N ILE A 26 -2.05 -1.68 4.22
CA ILE A 26 -1.78 -1.77 2.78
C ILE A 26 -1.42 -0.36 2.29
N ASP A 27 -0.28 -0.20 1.64
CA ASP A 27 0.13 1.07 1.04
C ASP A 27 0.14 1.00 -0.49
N LEU A 28 -0.82 1.69 -1.10
CA LEU A 28 -0.93 1.85 -2.54
C LEU A 28 -0.24 3.13 -3.04
N ASP A 29 0.36 3.95 -2.15
CA ASP A 29 1.10 5.14 -2.56
C ASP A 29 2.50 4.79 -3.06
N VAL A 30 2.64 4.56 -4.37
CA VAL A 30 3.94 4.29 -5.02
C VAL A 30 4.91 5.50 -4.98
N GLY A 31 4.41 6.70 -4.69
CA GLY A 31 5.19 7.93 -4.67
C GLY A 31 5.85 8.21 -3.32
N GLN A 32 5.46 7.51 -2.26
CA GLN A 32 5.96 7.67 -0.91
C GLN A 32 6.38 6.31 -0.36
N VAL A 33 7.48 6.26 0.37
CA VAL A 33 7.85 5.03 1.09
C VAL A 33 7.63 5.32 2.55
N VAL A 34 6.55 4.77 3.10
CA VAL A 34 6.28 4.88 4.53
C VAL A 34 6.99 3.73 5.20
N SER A 35 7.96 4.00 6.07
CA SER A 35 8.45 2.98 7.00
C SER A 35 7.55 2.96 8.24
N PHE A 36 6.94 1.83 8.55
CA PHE A 36 6.27 1.64 9.84
C PHE A 36 7.23 1.11 10.89
N THR A 37 7.39 1.87 11.98
CA THR A 37 7.94 1.30 13.21
C THR A 37 6.86 0.44 13.86
N GLN A 38 7.12 -0.86 13.94
CA GLN A 38 6.13 -1.84 14.40
C GLN A 38 5.92 -1.71 15.92
N VAL A 39 4.70 -1.32 16.33
CA VAL A 39 4.32 -1.34 17.75
C VAL A 39 3.91 -2.76 18.12
N SER A 40 4.76 -3.45 18.87
CA SER A 40 4.48 -4.79 19.37
C SER A 40 3.98 -4.72 20.80
N ARG A 41 2.78 -5.24 21.06
CA ARG A 41 2.27 -5.41 22.42
C ARG A 41 2.50 -6.85 22.87
N LYS A 42 3.41 -7.05 23.82
CA LYS A 42 3.53 -8.29 24.59
C LYS A 42 2.64 -8.19 25.83
N ARG A 43 1.49 -8.87 25.81
CA ARG A 43 0.74 -9.12 27.05
C ARG A 43 0.22 -10.56 27.00
N GLY A 44 0.84 -11.45 27.77
CA GLY A 44 0.65 -12.90 27.68
C GLY A 44 1.56 -13.56 26.62
N SER A 45 1.28 -14.82 26.29
CA SER A 45 2.12 -15.67 25.40
C SER A 45 2.10 -15.25 23.91
N SER A 46 1.19 -14.35 23.49
CA SER A 46 1.03 -13.97 22.08
C SER A 46 1.38 -12.48 21.86
N SER A 47 2.47 -12.23 21.14
CA SER A 47 2.87 -10.88 20.70
C SER A 47 2.00 -10.44 19.52
N ARG A 48 1.26 -9.33 19.65
CA ARG A 48 0.43 -8.78 18.54
C ARG A 48 1.11 -7.59 17.88
N THR A 49 1.09 -7.59 16.55
CA THR A 49 1.67 -6.57 15.65
C THR A 49 0.71 -6.37 14.47
N PHE A 50 0.74 -5.21 13.83
CA PHE A 50 0.07 -5.04 12.54
C PHE A 50 1.03 -5.43 11.42
N ARG A 51 0.52 -5.90 10.30
CA ARG A 51 1.35 -6.36 9.18
C ARG A 51 1.26 -5.33 8.06
N ALA A 52 2.36 -4.92 7.44
CA ALA A 52 2.38 -3.90 6.38
C ALA A 52 2.69 -4.56 5.03
N VAL A 53 1.91 -4.23 3.99
CA VAL A 53 2.10 -4.66 2.61
C VAL A 53 2.08 -3.43 1.71
N SER A 54 2.96 -3.35 0.71
CA SER A 54 3.07 -2.18 -0.15
C SER A 54 3.41 -2.58 -1.60
N LEU A 55 2.99 -1.72 -2.54
CA LEU A 55 3.42 -1.74 -3.95
C LEU A 55 4.89 -1.25 -4.12
N PHE A 56 5.51 -0.79 -3.04
CA PHE A 56 6.93 -0.56 -2.95
C PHE A 56 7.57 -1.64 -2.06
N PRO A 57 8.81 -2.10 -2.36
CA PRO A 57 9.55 -2.97 -1.44
C PRO A 57 9.78 -2.31 -0.09
N GLU A 58 8.89 -2.55 0.87
CA GLU A 58 9.07 -2.16 2.25
C GLU A 58 9.69 -3.33 3.03
N LEU A 59 10.75 -3.04 3.79
CA LEU A 59 11.14 -3.90 4.89
C LEU A 59 10.04 -3.86 5.95
N SER A 60 9.28 -4.93 6.09
CA SER A 60 8.66 -5.19 7.39
C SER A 60 9.78 -5.19 8.43
N GLU A 61 9.75 -4.33 9.45
CA GLU A 61 10.69 -4.41 10.58
C GLU A 61 10.56 -5.80 11.22
N ARG A 62 11.46 -6.71 10.84
CA ARG A 62 11.54 -8.04 11.42
C ARG A 62 12.20 -7.90 12.78
N PHE A 63 11.42 -8.02 13.85
CA PHE A 63 11.97 -8.35 15.16
C PHE A 63 12.37 -9.83 15.13
N SER A 64 13.56 -10.14 14.63
CA SER A 64 14.19 -11.44 14.82
C SER A 64 15.67 -11.21 15.05
N SER A 65 16.08 -11.42 16.30
CA SER A 65 17.43 -11.28 16.84
C SER A 65 18.38 -12.39 16.35
N THR A 66 18.36 -12.74 15.06
CA THR A 66 19.24 -13.79 14.53
C THR A 66 20.39 -13.13 13.79
N LYS A 67 21.54 -13.02 14.47
CA LYS A 67 22.84 -12.61 13.91
C LYS A 67 23.43 -13.68 12.98
N GLN A 68 22.64 -14.23 12.06
CA GLN A 68 23.07 -15.27 11.13
C GLN A 68 22.57 -14.94 9.72
N PRO A 69 23.41 -15.12 8.67
CA PRO A 69 22.93 -15.05 7.30
C PRO A 69 21.84 -16.10 7.10
N MET A 70 20.68 -15.65 6.64
CA MET A 70 19.49 -16.50 6.50
C MET A 70 19.68 -17.46 5.32
N SER A 71 19.33 -18.74 5.48
CA SER A 71 19.44 -19.71 4.40
C SER A 71 18.38 -19.45 3.31
N LEU A 72 18.68 -19.74 2.04
CA LEU A 72 17.73 -19.66 0.91
C LEU A 72 16.44 -20.48 1.13
N ARG A 73 16.49 -21.50 2.00
CA ARG A 73 15.33 -22.33 2.37
C ARG A 73 14.43 -21.65 3.42
N ASP A 74 14.99 -20.78 4.26
CA ASP A 74 14.18 -19.95 5.18
C ASP A 74 13.50 -18.79 4.45
N LEU A 75 14.01 -18.36 3.29
CA LEU A 75 13.31 -17.42 2.42
C LEU A 75 12.01 -18.05 1.88
N THR A 76 12.00 -19.33 1.51
CA THR A 76 10.83 -19.95 0.85
C THR A 76 9.66 -20.23 1.80
N VAL A 77 9.90 -20.39 3.11
CA VAL A 77 8.83 -20.69 4.09
C VAL A 77 8.33 -19.45 4.86
N ARG A 78 9.08 -18.33 4.83
CA ARG A 78 8.74 -17.08 5.56
C ARG A 78 8.59 -15.83 4.66
N SER A 79 8.76 -15.96 3.35
CA SER A 79 8.63 -14.85 2.38
C SER A 79 7.25 -14.81 1.71
N LEU A 80 7.00 -13.70 1.02
CA LEU A 80 5.82 -13.31 0.27
C LEU A 80 4.64 -12.79 1.10
N TRP A 81 4.87 -11.71 1.85
CA TRP A 81 3.97 -10.58 1.59
C TRP A 81 4.41 -10.01 0.24
N SER A 82 3.55 -10.21 -0.75
CA SER A 82 3.79 -9.89 -2.15
C SER A 82 4.18 -8.42 -2.26
N THR A 83 5.48 -8.15 -2.30
CA THR A 83 5.98 -6.86 -2.74
C THR A 83 5.92 -6.91 -4.25
N THR A 84 4.90 -6.30 -4.82
CA THR A 84 4.79 -6.14 -6.26
C THR A 84 5.52 -4.86 -6.66
N LEU A 85 6.62 -4.97 -7.38
CA LEU A 85 7.40 -3.81 -7.81
C LEU A 85 6.67 -3.06 -8.94
N PHE A 86 6.22 -1.84 -8.66
CA PHE A 86 5.65 -0.96 -9.70
C PHE A 86 6.71 -0.22 -10.53
N GLY A 87 7.81 0.21 -9.90
CA GLY A 87 8.95 0.83 -10.58
C GLY A 87 8.83 2.32 -10.92
N HIS A 88 7.68 2.95 -10.68
CA HIS A 88 7.44 4.38 -10.90
C HIS A 88 7.01 5.12 -9.63
N VAL A 89 7.09 6.45 -9.64
CA VAL A 89 6.71 7.32 -8.51
C VAL A 89 5.30 7.88 -8.61
N SER A 90 4.61 7.61 -9.72
CA SER A 90 3.23 8.02 -9.97
C SER A 90 2.47 6.88 -10.67
N PRO A 91 1.24 6.53 -10.24
CA PRO A 91 0.42 5.54 -10.94
C PRO A 91 0.23 5.85 -12.43
N GLY A 92 0.12 7.13 -12.78
CA GLY A 92 -0.09 7.58 -14.16
C GLY A 92 1.07 7.31 -15.12
N ASP A 93 2.24 6.89 -14.62
CA ASP A 93 3.34 6.49 -15.48
C ASP A 93 3.04 5.16 -16.19
N ASN A 94 2.26 4.27 -15.56
CA ASN A 94 1.81 3.01 -16.14
C ASN A 94 0.52 2.52 -15.45
N LEU A 95 -0.61 3.14 -15.81
CA LEU A 95 -1.91 2.87 -15.19
C LEU A 95 -2.35 1.39 -15.30
N PRO A 96 -2.23 0.72 -16.47
CA PRO A 96 -2.61 -0.69 -16.59
C PRO A 96 -1.81 -1.62 -15.67
N LEU A 97 -0.51 -1.35 -15.50
CA LEU A 97 0.32 -2.09 -14.56
C LEU A 97 -0.12 -1.80 -13.11
N TYR A 98 -0.38 -0.54 -12.77
CA TYR A 98 -0.83 -0.18 -11.43
C TYR A 98 -2.12 -0.91 -11.06
N ASP A 99 -3.12 -0.89 -11.94
CA ASP A 99 -4.41 -1.56 -11.72
C ASP A 99 -4.25 -3.08 -11.60
N LEU A 100 -3.39 -3.69 -12.43
CA LEU A 100 -3.06 -5.11 -12.33
C LEU A 100 -2.44 -5.43 -10.97
N LEU A 101 -1.44 -4.66 -10.53
CA LEU A 101 -0.78 -4.90 -9.25
C LEU A 101 -1.72 -4.71 -8.05
N VAL A 102 -2.63 -3.73 -8.11
CA VAL A 102 -3.66 -3.53 -7.08
C VAL A 102 -4.59 -4.73 -6.99
N LYS A 103 -5.03 -5.29 -8.11
CA LYS A 103 -5.90 -6.49 -8.15
C LYS A 103 -5.18 -7.73 -7.62
N GLU A 104 -3.98 -8.01 -8.12
CA GLU A 104 -3.15 -9.14 -7.65
C GLU A 104 -2.85 -9.04 -6.14
N LEU A 105 -2.63 -7.81 -5.65
CA LEU A 105 -2.44 -7.56 -4.23
C LEU A 105 -3.72 -7.83 -3.43
N ALA A 106 -4.87 -7.39 -3.92
CA ALA A 106 -6.16 -7.65 -3.29
C ALA A 106 -6.44 -9.16 -3.19
N ASP A 107 -6.29 -9.90 -4.29
CA ASP A 107 -6.48 -11.36 -4.33
C ASP A 107 -5.52 -12.09 -3.37
N SER A 108 -4.25 -11.68 -3.36
CA SER A 108 -3.24 -12.22 -2.46
C SER A 108 -3.57 -11.98 -0.98
N VAL A 109 -4.09 -10.80 -0.65
CA VAL A 109 -4.51 -10.44 0.71
C VAL A 109 -5.74 -11.25 1.12
N THR A 110 -6.74 -11.38 0.25
CA THR A 110 -7.96 -12.17 0.47
C THR A 110 -7.63 -13.64 0.75
N LEU A 111 -6.80 -14.26 -0.09
CA LEU A 111 -6.35 -15.65 0.10
C LEU A 111 -5.62 -15.84 1.44
N ARG A 112 -4.82 -14.84 1.84
CA ARG A 112 -4.10 -14.89 3.11
C ARG A 112 -5.01 -14.68 4.31
N CYS A 113 -6.01 -13.79 4.23
CA CYS A 113 -7.02 -13.61 5.26
C CYS A 113 -7.82 -14.89 5.49
N ALA A 114 -8.11 -15.67 4.43
CA ALA A 114 -8.77 -16.97 4.54
C ALA A 114 -7.95 -18.00 5.36
N THR A 115 -6.62 -17.94 5.32
CA THR A 115 -5.73 -18.86 6.03
C THR A 115 -5.30 -18.36 7.42
N HIS A 116 -5.49 -17.07 7.73
CA HIS A 116 -5.01 -16.43 8.96
C HIS A 116 -6.17 -15.70 9.68
N PRO A 117 -6.89 -16.38 10.60
CA PRO A 117 -8.08 -15.82 11.26
C PRO A 117 -7.82 -14.51 12.02
N GLU A 118 -6.64 -14.35 12.62
CA GLU A 118 -6.29 -13.11 13.34
C GLU A 118 -6.19 -11.89 12.41
N ALA A 119 -5.71 -12.09 11.17
CA ALA A 119 -5.62 -11.02 10.18
C ALA A 119 -7.01 -10.68 9.62
N ASN A 120 -7.82 -11.70 9.34
CA ASN A 120 -9.19 -11.53 8.88
C ASN A 120 -10.05 -10.75 9.91
N LEU A 121 -9.95 -11.13 11.19
CA LEU A 121 -10.63 -10.43 12.29
C LEU A 121 -10.03 -9.05 12.61
N GLY A 122 -8.80 -8.78 12.15
CA GLY A 122 -8.12 -7.50 12.31
C GLY A 122 -8.53 -6.46 11.29
N GLY A 123 -9.00 -6.89 10.11
CA GLY A 123 -9.40 -6.03 9.01
C GLY A 123 -8.21 -5.40 8.27
N LEU A 124 -8.54 -4.60 7.25
CA LEU A 124 -7.59 -3.92 6.38
C LEU A 124 -7.59 -2.41 6.63
N VAL A 125 -6.42 -1.79 6.56
CA VAL A 125 -6.26 -0.33 6.56
C VAL A 125 -5.45 0.05 5.32
N ILE A 126 -6.11 0.64 4.32
CA ILE A 126 -5.52 0.92 3.01
C ILE A 126 -5.19 2.41 2.90
N ASN A 127 -3.93 2.73 2.63
CA ASN A 127 -3.47 4.07 2.28
C ASN A 127 -3.38 4.20 0.76
N THR A 128 -3.83 5.34 0.23
CA THR A 128 -3.84 5.63 -1.22
C THR A 128 -2.90 6.78 -1.56
N CYS A 129 -2.53 6.88 -2.83
CA CYS A 129 -1.74 8.00 -3.32
C CYS A 129 -2.51 9.34 -3.24
N GLY A 130 -1.78 10.45 -3.40
CA GLY A 130 -2.35 11.79 -3.35
C GLY A 130 -3.02 12.28 -4.64
N TRP A 131 -3.18 11.43 -5.65
CA TRP A 131 -3.76 11.75 -6.95
C TRP A 131 -5.25 11.40 -6.94
N VAL A 132 -6.11 12.42 -6.91
CA VAL A 132 -7.55 12.28 -6.63
C VAL A 132 -8.45 12.75 -7.77
N THR A 133 -7.88 13.13 -8.91
CA THR A 133 -8.59 13.69 -10.06
C THR A 133 -8.35 12.85 -11.31
N GLY A 134 -9.33 12.82 -12.23
CA GLY A 134 -9.21 12.09 -13.50
C GLY A 134 -8.94 10.60 -13.30
N GLU A 135 -7.91 10.07 -13.95
CA GLU A 135 -7.49 8.67 -13.80
C GLU A 135 -7.14 8.30 -12.34
N GLY A 136 -6.62 9.23 -11.54
CA GLY A 136 -6.34 8.99 -10.12
C GLY A 136 -7.61 8.71 -9.30
N TYR A 137 -8.73 9.36 -9.66
CA TYR A 137 -10.04 9.02 -9.09
C TYR A 137 -10.46 7.59 -9.47
N GLY A 138 -10.26 7.22 -10.74
CA GLY A 138 -10.48 5.85 -11.23
C GLY A 138 -9.69 4.81 -10.42
N CYS A 139 -8.41 5.07 -10.15
CA CYS A 139 -7.59 4.21 -9.29
C CYS A 139 -8.15 4.05 -7.87
N ILE A 140 -8.74 5.10 -7.29
CA ILE A 140 -9.35 5.04 -5.95
C ILE A 140 -10.61 4.16 -5.97
N VAL A 141 -11.46 4.34 -6.98
CA VAL A 141 -12.68 3.53 -7.15
C VAL A 141 -12.31 2.07 -7.38
N ALA A 142 -11.38 1.78 -8.30
CA ALA A 142 -10.90 0.44 -8.60
C ALA A 142 -10.28 -0.24 -7.37
N ALA A 143 -9.49 0.47 -6.57
CA ALA A 143 -8.95 -0.06 -5.31
C ALA A 143 -10.06 -0.34 -4.29
N ALA A 144 -11.04 0.55 -4.16
CA ALA A 144 -12.17 0.36 -3.26
C ALA A 144 -13.03 -0.85 -3.66
N GLU A 145 -13.15 -1.15 -4.94
CA GLU A 145 -13.84 -2.34 -5.46
C GLU A 145 -13.00 -3.60 -5.26
N ALA A 146 -11.74 -3.60 -5.68
CA ALA A 146 -10.85 -4.76 -5.58
C ALA A 146 -10.67 -5.26 -4.13
N PHE A 147 -10.57 -4.33 -3.17
CA PHE A 147 -10.45 -4.67 -1.75
C PHE A 147 -11.79 -4.78 -1.02
N GLU A 148 -12.92 -4.63 -1.71
CA GLU A 148 -14.27 -4.70 -1.13
C GLU A 148 -14.43 -3.86 0.15
N VAL A 149 -13.97 -2.60 0.12
CA VAL A 149 -13.85 -1.79 1.34
C VAL A 149 -15.22 -1.39 1.91
N ASP A 150 -15.41 -1.56 3.23
CA ASP A 150 -16.64 -1.17 3.93
C ASP A 150 -16.72 0.33 4.22
N VAL A 151 -15.58 0.96 4.50
CA VAL A 151 -15.50 2.36 4.95
C VAL A 151 -14.45 3.12 4.17
N VAL A 152 -14.83 4.27 3.60
CA VAL A 152 -13.93 5.19 2.91
C VAL A 152 -13.83 6.49 3.71
N VAL A 153 -12.62 6.92 4.03
CA VAL A 153 -12.36 8.17 4.76
C VAL A 153 -11.69 9.17 3.83
N VAL A 154 -12.39 10.27 3.55
CA VAL A 154 -11.92 11.40 2.75
C VAL A 154 -11.40 12.49 3.67
N LEU A 155 -10.14 12.88 3.51
CA LEU A 155 -9.50 13.93 4.31
C LEU A 155 -9.42 15.25 3.52
N ASP A 156 -10.01 16.31 4.07
CA ASP A 156 -9.89 17.71 3.61
C ASP A 156 -10.19 17.92 2.11
N HIS A 157 -11.17 17.20 1.56
CA HIS A 157 -11.51 17.29 0.14
C HIS A 157 -13.01 17.05 -0.15
N GLU A 158 -13.84 18.07 0.01
CA GLU A 158 -15.31 17.99 -0.14
C GLU A 158 -15.75 17.52 -1.54
N ARG A 159 -15.11 18.01 -2.60
CA ARG A 159 -15.45 17.59 -3.97
C ARG A 159 -15.29 16.08 -4.19
N LEU A 160 -14.20 15.50 -3.68
CA LEU A 160 -13.90 14.07 -3.77
C LEU A 160 -14.91 13.27 -2.93
N TYR A 161 -15.28 13.79 -1.75
CA TYR A 161 -16.33 13.19 -0.94
C TYR A 161 -17.67 13.11 -1.69
N ASN A 162 -18.08 14.19 -2.34
CA ASN A 162 -19.34 14.22 -3.11
C ASN A 162 -19.29 13.31 -4.35
N GLU A 163 -18.15 13.28 -5.05
CA GLU A 163 -17.94 12.38 -6.20
C GLU A 163 -18.00 10.90 -5.76
N LEU A 164 -17.29 10.53 -4.70
CA LEU A 164 -17.34 9.18 -4.13
C LEU A 164 -18.73 8.82 -3.59
N GLN A 165 -19.45 9.75 -2.98
CA GLN A 165 -20.80 9.49 -2.47
C GLN A 165 -21.79 9.18 -3.60
N ARG A 166 -21.58 9.78 -4.78
CA ARG A 166 -22.38 9.50 -5.98
C ARG A 166 -22.03 8.16 -6.61
N ASP A 167 -20.73 7.86 -6.74
CA ASP A 167 -20.27 6.74 -7.56
C ASP A 167 -20.05 5.44 -6.74
N LEU A 168 -19.90 5.54 -5.41
CA LEU A 168 -19.90 4.41 -4.48
C LEU A 168 -21.22 4.41 -3.68
N PRO A 169 -22.27 3.73 -4.15
CA PRO A 169 -23.58 3.79 -3.51
C PRO A 169 -23.53 3.25 -2.08
N THR A 170 -24.06 4.05 -1.15
CA THR A 170 -24.03 3.83 0.30
C THR A 170 -25.12 2.87 0.77
N PHE A 171 -26.12 2.59 -0.06
CA PHE A 171 -27.31 1.83 0.32
C PHE A 171 -28.04 1.35 -0.94
N VAL A 172 -28.33 0.06 -1.04
CA VAL A 172 -29.48 -0.41 -1.82
C VAL A 172 -30.43 -1.14 -0.87
N LYS A 173 -31.39 -0.39 -0.32
CA LYS A 173 -32.66 -1.00 0.10
C LYS A 173 -33.45 -1.25 -1.17
N VAL A 174 -33.48 -2.49 -1.63
CA VAL A 174 -34.57 -2.96 -2.49
C VAL A 174 -35.19 -4.18 -1.81
N HIS A 175 -36.39 -3.93 -1.29
CA HIS A 175 -37.38 -4.97 -1.04
C HIS A 175 -37.49 -5.85 -2.29
N SER A 176 -37.52 -7.17 -2.12
CA SER A 176 -37.71 -8.19 -3.16
C SER A 176 -36.44 -8.67 -3.89
N LEU A 177 -36.02 -9.87 -3.46
CA LEU A 177 -35.54 -11.01 -4.23
C LEU A 177 -34.92 -10.76 -5.62
N LEU A 178 -33.61 -11.05 -5.66
CA LEU A 178 -32.77 -11.36 -6.82
C LEU A 178 -31.98 -10.17 -7.42
N SER A 179 -30.71 -10.11 -6.99
CA SER A 179 -29.57 -9.47 -7.65
C SER A 179 -29.40 -7.96 -7.50
N ILE A 180 -29.04 -7.50 -6.30
CA ILE A 180 -28.13 -6.34 -6.11
C ILE A 180 -27.21 -6.64 -4.92
N VAL A 181 -26.05 -7.25 -5.16
CA VAL A 181 -24.99 -7.38 -4.15
C VAL A 181 -23.95 -6.30 -4.43
N SER A 182 -24.28 -5.06 -4.10
CA SER A 182 -23.25 -4.02 -3.96
C SER A 182 -23.15 -3.74 -2.47
N ALA A 183 -22.02 -4.11 -1.86
CA ALA A 183 -21.76 -3.89 -0.45
C ALA A 183 -21.91 -2.40 -0.12
N ALA A 184 -22.70 -2.08 0.89
CA ALA A 184 -22.95 -0.71 1.32
C ALA A 184 -21.65 -0.07 1.83
N LYS A 185 -21.09 0.90 1.11
CA LYS A 185 -19.85 1.59 1.51
C LYS A 185 -20.16 2.83 2.32
N LYS A 186 -19.71 2.90 3.58
CA LYS A 186 -19.84 4.11 4.41
C LYS A 186 -18.74 5.11 4.07
N ILE A 187 -19.13 6.31 3.62
CA ILE A 187 -18.17 7.37 3.28
C ILE A 187 -18.16 8.41 4.40
N LEU A 188 -16.97 8.76 4.89
CA LEU A 188 -16.74 9.75 5.94
C LEU A 188 -15.88 10.89 5.40
N HIS A 189 -16.27 12.13 5.65
CA HIS A 189 -15.43 13.31 5.42
C HIS A 189 -14.85 13.79 6.74
N GLN A 190 -13.55 14.06 6.80
CA GLN A 190 -12.85 14.56 7.98
C GLN A 190 -11.94 15.74 7.61
N PRO A 191 -11.83 16.76 8.47
CA PRO A 191 -10.91 17.86 8.24
C PRO A 191 -9.45 17.39 8.39
N LYS A 192 -8.50 18.09 7.74
CA LYS A 192 -7.07 17.86 8.02
C LYS A 192 -6.72 18.31 9.43
N SER A 193 -5.74 17.66 10.04
CA SER A 193 -5.15 18.14 11.29
C SER A 193 -4.30 19.40 11.03
N GLY A 194 -4.38 20.37 11.95
CA GLY A 194 -3.60 21.62 11.86
C GLY A 194 -2.08 21.43 11.96
N GLY A 195 -1.61 20.26 12.43
CA GLY A 195 -0.18 19.92 12.45
C GLY A 195 0.34 19.24 11.17
N VAL A 196 -0.50 19.12 10.13
CA VAL A 196 -0.07 18.54 8.85
C VAL A 196 0.63 19.61 8.01
N GLU A 197 1.93 19.41 7.81
CA GLU A 197 2.76 20.27 6.98
C GLU A 197 2.75 19.84 5.51
N THR A 198 2.83 20.83 4.62
CA THR A 198 2.97 20.58 3.18
C THR A 198 4.40 20.20 2.85
N ARG A 199 4.59 19.10 2.13
CA ARG A 199 5.91 18.56 1.79
C ARG A 199 6.31 18.94 0.38
N SER A 200 7.45 19.60 0.26
CA SER A 200 8.08 19.91 -1.03
C SER A 200 8.51 18.65 -1.79
N ARG A 201 8.73 18.77 -3.10
CA ARG A 201 9.28 17.69 -3.93
C ARG A 201 10.62 17.18 -3.40
N GLN A 202 11.47 18.10 -2.92
CA GLN A 202 12.76 17.77 -2.34
C GLN A 202 12.62 16.94 -1.06
N CYS A 203 11.70 17.32 -0.16
CA CYS A 203 11.42 16.54 1.05
C CYS A 203 10.98 15.10 0.70
N ARG A 204 10.10 14.94 -0.29
CA ARG A 204 9.64 13.62 -0.76
C ARG A 204 10.77 12.79 -1.37
N PHE A 205 11.66 13.43 -2.12
CA PHE A 205 12.86 12.78 -2.66
C PHE A 205 13.79 12.30 -1.54
N SER A 206 14.16 13.18 -0.62
CA SER A 206 15.02 12.84 0.52
C SER A 206 14.43 11.71 1.37
N ALA A 207 13.11 11.70 1.58
CA ALA A 207 12.44 10.63 2.30
C ALA A 207 12.57 9.27 1.59
N ARG A 208 12.38 9.23 0.26
CA ARG A 208 12.58 7.98 -0.53
C ARG A 208 14.02 7.50 -0.48
N SER A 209 14.99 8.41 -0.65
CA SER A 209 16.41 8.08 -0.54
C SER A 209 16.78 7.54 0.84
N ALA A 210 16.22 8.13 1.91
CA ALA A 210 16.41 7.65 3.27
C ALA A 210 15.80 6.24 3.48
N SER A 211 14.65 5.94 2.86
CA SER A 211 14.05 4.60 2.92
C SER A 211 14.89 3.56 2.19
N ILE A 212 15.47 3.88 1.03
CA ILE A 212 16.41 3.00 0.33
C ILE A 212 17.66 2.78 1.19
N HIS A 213 18.22 3.83 1.78
CA HIS A 213 19.35 3.69 2.69
C HIS A 213 19.02 2.80 3.89
N ARG A 214 17.85 2.99 4.51
CA ARG A 214 17.37 2.16 5.61
C ARG A 214 17.21 0.69 5.21
N TYR A 215 16.83 0.41 3.96
CA TYR A 215 16.73 -0.96 3.45
C TYR A 215 18.07 -1.69 3.56
N PHE A 216 19.16 -1.07 3.11
CA PHE A 216 20.48 -1.70 3.09
C PHE A 216 21.23 -1.63 4.42
N TYR A 217 21.08 -0.52 5.16
CA TYR A 217 21.91 -0.22 6.34
C TYR A 217 21.14 -0.28 7.67
N GLY A 218 19.83 -0.51 7.65
CA GLY A 218 19.01 -0.57 8.86
C GLY A 218 18.84 0.78 9.54
N VAL A 219 18.64 0.75 10.86
CA VAL A 219 18.48 1.94 11.72
C VAL A 219 19.52 1.94 12.83
N HIS A 220 19.75 3.08 13.48
CA HIS A 220 20.74 3.18 14.57
C HIS A 220 20.56 2.13 15.68
N SER A 221 19.32 1.76 16.00
CA SER A 221 19.03 0.73 17.02
C SER A 221 19.25 -0.71 16.53
N ASN A 222 19.31 -0.93 15.21
CA ASN A 222 19.48 -2.23 14.57
C ASN A 222 20.16 -2.06 13.20
N PRO A 223 21.50 -1.86 13.17
CA PRO A 223 22.23 -1.61 11.94
C PRO A 223 22.39 -2.89 11.12
N TYR A 224 22.37 -2.74 9.80
CA TYR A 224 22.64 -3.80 8.83
C TYR A 224 23.96 -3.55 8.10
N PHE A 225 24.58 -4.62 7.62
CA PHE A 225 25.86 -4.60 6.92
C PHE A 225 25.67 -5.23 5.54
N PRO A 226 25.37 -4.43 4.50
CA PRO A 226 25.11 -4.95 3.16
C PRO A 226 26.39 -5.51 2.54
N PHE A 227 26.26 -6.52 1.68
CA PHE A 227 27.36 -7.07 0.91
C PHE A 227 27.55 -6.29 -0.39
N THR A 228 28.81 -6.00 -0.73
CA THR A 228 29.21 -5.46 -2.03
C THR A 228 30.08 -6.49 -2.72
N PHE A 229 29.69 -6.90 -3.92
CA PHE A 229 30.42 -7.88 -4.72
C PHE A 229 30.15 -7.62 -6.21
N GLU A 230 31.04 -8.14 -7.05
CA GLU A 230 30.94 -8.04 -8.51
C GLU A 230 30.21 -9.26 -9.07
N LEU A 231 29.47 -9.05 -10.16
CA LEU A 231 28.72 -10.08 -10.88
C LEU A 231 29.02 -9.98 -12.37
N ASN A 232 29.14 -11.12 -13.06
CA ASN A 232 29.23 -11.11 -14.52
C ASN A 232 27.84 -10.85 -15.12
N PHE A 233 27.81 -10.15 -16.26
CA PHE A 233 26.57 -9.95 -17.01
C PHE A 233 25.94 -11.27 -17.49
N THR A 234 26.71 -12.35 -17.59
CA THR A 234 26.20 -13.69 -17.90
C THR A 234 25.37 -14.31 -16.77
N ASP A 235 25.56 -13.83 -15.54
CA ASP A 235 24.97 -14.40 -14.34
C ASP A 235 23.63 -13.74 -13.99
N VAL A 236 23.24 -12.68 -14.71
CA VAL A 236 22.06 -11.85 -14.43
C VAL A 236 21.28 -11.52 -15.70
N ILE A 237 19.96 -11.46 -15.57
CA ILE A 237 19.06 -11.00 -16.64
C ILE A 237 18.41 -9.70 -16.18
N PHE A 238 18.62 -8.63 -16.94
CA PHE A 238 17.97 -7.35 -16.71
C PHE A 238 16.65 -7.29 -17.47
N CYS A 239 15.55 -7.13 -16.75
CA CYS A 239 14.22 -6.97 -17.31
C CYS A 239 13.67 -5.58 -16.98
N LYS A 240 12.94 -4.98 -17.93
CA LYS A 240 12.17 -3.75 -17.72
C LYS A 240 10.70 -4.06 -18.02
N ILE A 241 9.82 -3.63 -17.13
CA ILE A 241 8.38 -3.79 -17.31
C ILE A 241 7.86 -2.59 -18.12
N GLY A 242 7.11 -2.88 -19.19
CA GLY A 242 6.59 -1.88 -20.12
C GLY A 242 7.52 -1.59 -21.31
N THR A 243 7.04 -0.77 -22.23
CA THR A 243 7.77 -0.35 -23.44
C THR A 243 8.08 1.14 -23.35
N GLU A 244 9.06 1.62 -24.12
CA GLU A 244 9.22 3.07 -24.32
C GLU A 244 7.94 3.62 -24.96
N LYS A 245 7.48 4.80 -24.51
CA LYS A 245 6.41 5.51 -25.21
C LYS A 245 6.95 5.80 -26.61
N LEU A 246 6.33 5.20 -27.63
CA LEU A 246 6.65 5.53 -29.01
C LEU A 246 6.47 7.04 -29.20
N PRO A 247 7.42 7.73 -29.84
CA PRO A 247 7.22 9.15 -30.15
C PRO A 247 5.96 9.30 -31.01
N GLU A 248 5.29 10.46 -30.91
CA GLU A 248 4.05 10.73 -31.66
C GLU A 248 4.21 10.50 -33.17
N SER A 249 5.43 10.67 -33.70
CA SER A 249 5.79 10.38 -35.09
C SER A 249 5.63 8.90 -35.51
N CYS A 250 5.56 7.98 -34.55
CA CYS A 250 5.40 6.56 -34.77
C CYS A 250 3.96 6.07 -34.51
N LEU A 251 3.06 6.97 -34.11
CA LEU A 251 1.63 6.67 -33.98
C LEU A 251 0.94 6.84 -35.33
N PRO A 252 0.00 5.93 -35.70
CA PRO A 252 -0.75 6.05 -36.95
C PRO A 252 -1.59 7.35 -36.95
N PHE A 253 -1.71 7.97 -38.12
CA PHE A 253 -2.46 9.21 -38.29
C PHE A 253 -3.89 9.08 -37.73
N GLY A 254 -4.21 9.88 -36.72
CA GLY A 254 -5.55 9.97 -36.14
C GLY A 254 -5.76 9.33 -34.76
N SER A 255 -4.77 8.64 -34.19
CA SER A 255 -4.84 8.23 -32.78
C SER A 255 -4.48 9.41 -31.87
N LYS A 256 -5.47 10.02 -31.22
CA LYS A 256 -5.27 10.84 -30.02
C LYS A 256 -5.32 9.98 -28.78
#